data_AF-A0A2N9J181-F1
#
_entry.id   AF-A0A2N9J181-F1
#
_cell.length_a   1.000
_cell.length_b   1.000
_cell.length_c   1.000
_cell.angle_alpha   90.00
_cell.angle_beta   90.00
_cell.angle_gamma   90.00
#
_symmetry.space_group_name_H-M   'P 1'
#
loop_
_entity.id
_entity.type
_entity.pdbx_description
1 polymer ?
#
loop_
_entity_poly.entity_id
_entity_poly.type
_entity_poly.pdbx_seq_one_letter_code
_entity_poly.pdbx_strand_id
1 'polypeptide(L)'
;MPEEDLVDIKFRLYDGSDLGPFRYSSASTVDMLKQRIVSDWPKGKTIVPKAAGEVKLISSGKILENNKTVGQCKMPFGDSGGGVVIMHVVVQPSLAKSKTGDLRCRLRFDECC
;
A
#
# COMPACT_ATOMS: atom_id res chain seq x y z
N MET A 1 5.55 30.18 1.87
CA MET A 1 6.35 28.93 1.90
C MET A 1 5.45 27.82 1.41
N PRO A 2 5.86 26.91 0.52
CA PRO A 2 5.01 25.76 0.21
C PRO A 2 4.94 24.94 1.48
N GLU A 3 3.80 25.01 2.17
CA GLU A 3 3.50 24.08 3.24
C GLU A 3 3.54 22.71 2.60
N GLU A 4 4.53 21.91 2.95
CA GLU A 4 4.56 20.53 2.53
C GLU A 4 3.28 19.91 3.09
N ASP A 5 2.29 19.65 2.23
CA ASP A 5 1.07 18.95 2.61
C ASP A 5 1.47 17.54 3.04
N LEU A 6 1.86 17.41 4.31
CA LEU A 6 2.26 16.17 4.95
C LEU A 6 1.01 15.37 5.25
N VAL A 7 1.10 14.07 4.99
CA VAL A 7 0.01 13.12 5.07
C VAL A 7 0.50 11.95 5.89
N ASP A 8 -0.20 11.64 6.97
CA ASP A 8 0.04 10.43 7.73
C ASP A 8 -0.67 9.27 7.03
N ILE A 9 0.07 8.24 6.67
CA ILE A 9 -0.43 7.08 5.93
C ILE A 9 -0.17 5.83 6.76
N LYS A 10 -1.19 4.99 6.92
CA LYS A 10 -1.05 3.63 7.45
C LYS A 10 -1.43 2.59 6.41
N PHE A 11 -0.72 1.47 6.44
CA PHE A 11 -0.83 0.41 5.46
C PHE A 11 -1.48 -0.82 6.09
N ARG A 12 -2.72 -1.11 5.70
CA ARG A 12 -3.45 -2.28 6.17
C ARG A 12 -3.10 -3.51 5.34
N LEU A 13 -2.60 -4.54 6.01
CA LEU A 13 -2.24 -5.82 5.42
C LEU A 13 -3.44 -6.76 5.34
N TYR A 14 -3.27 -7.88 4.64
CA TYR A 14 -4.32 -8.88 4.40
C TYR A 14 -4.84 -9.57 5.67
N ASP A 15 -4.05 -9.57 6.73
CA ASP A 15 -4.41 -10.18 8.02
C ASP A 15 -5.05 -9.16 8.97
N GLY A 16 -5.30 -7.93 8.52
CA GLY A 16 -5.84 -6.84 9.33
C GLY A 16 -4.79 -6.10 10.17
N SER A 17 -3.53 -6.54 10.16
CA SER A 17 -2.42 -5.79 10.76
C SER A 17 -2.16 -4.49 10.00
N ASP A 18 -1.80 -3.43 10.73
CA ASP A 18 -1.42 -2.14 10.15
C ASP A 18 0.10 -1.93 10.25
N LEU A 19 0.72 -1.39 9.19
CA LEU A 19 2.09 -0.83 9.22
C LEU A 19 2.02 0.70 9.22
N GLY A 20 2.85 1.33 10.07
CA GLY A 20 2.85 2.77 10.27
C GLY A 20 2.11 3.20 11.54
N PRO A 21 1.67 4.47 11.65
CA PRO A 21 1.59 5.47 10.60
C PRO A 21 2.96 6.03 10.17
N PHE A 22 3.09 6.34 8.88
CA PHE A 22 4.25 6.98 8.28
C PHE A 22 3.87 8.31 7.67
N ARG A 23 4.71 9.33 7.88
CA ARG A 23 4.47 10.68 7.38
C ARG A 23 5.13 10.85 6.01
N TYR A 24 4.33 11.17 5.00
CA TYR A 24 4.77 11.40 3.62
C TYR A 24 4.37 12.79 3.15
N SER A 25 5.12 13.36 2.22
CA SER A 25 4.69 14.57 1.51
C SER A 25 3.70 14.23 0.40
N SER A 26 2.81 15.16 0.05
CA SER A 26 1.90 15.00 -1.09
C SER A 26 2.64 14.82 -2.44
N ALA A 27 3.92 15.21 -2.51
CA ALA A 27 4.79 14.98 -3.66
C ALA A 27 5.37 13.55 -3.72
N SER A 28 5.30 12.78 -2.64
CA SER A 28 5.81 11.41 -2.59
C SER A 28 5.06 10.53 -3.59
N THR A 29 5.78 9.68 -4.33
CA THR A 29 5.17 8.78 -5.32
C THR A 29 4.69 7.49 -4.69
N VAL A 30 3.68 6.87 -5.30
CA VAL A 30 3.18 5.55 -4.87
C VAL A 30 4.30 4.50 -4.91
N ASP A 31 5.27 4.63 -5.82
CA ASP A 31 6.45 3.75 -5.84
C ASP A 31 7.25 3.81 -4.54
N MET A 32 7.51 5.02 -4.01
CA MET A 32 8.19 5.19 -2.73
C MET A 32 7.43 4.54 -1.57
N LEU A 33 6.09 4.64 -1.55
CA LEU A 33 5.26 3.98 -0.55
C LEU A 33 5.40 2.46 -0.64
N LYS A 34 5.37 1.89 -1.86
CA LYS A 34 5.56 0.45 -2.08
C LYS A 34 6.95 -0.03 -1.63
N GLN A 35 8.00 0.71 -1.95
CA GLN A 35 9.37 0.40 -1.52
C GLN A 35 9.49 0.38 0.01
N ARG A 36 8.83 1.34 0.69
CA ARG A 36 8.79 1.39 2.15
C ARG A 36 8.12 0.14 2.73
N ILE A 37 6.97 -0.26 2.18
CA ILE A 37 6.24 -1.46 2.62
C ILE A 37 7.08 -2.72 2.49
N VAL A 38 7.83 -2.86 1.39
CA VAL A 38 8.73 -4.01 1.19
C VAL A 38 9.85 -4.02 2.23
N SER A 39 10.39 -2.84 2.55
CA SER A 39 11.49 -2.68 3.51
C SER A 39 11.07 -2.93 4.96
N ASP A 40 9.93 -2.35 5.36
CA ASP A 40 9.36 -2.48 6.71
C ASP A 40 8.37 -3.66 6.82
N TRP A 41 8.43 -4.62 5.88
CA TRP A 41 7.52 -5.75 5.90
C TRP A 41 7.72 -6.60 7.16
N PRO A 42 6.64 -6.93 7.91
CA PRO A 42 6.76 -7.65 9.16
C PRO A 42 7.30 -9.06 8.93
N LYS A 43 8.28 -9.45 9.76
CA LYS A 43 8.88 -10.79 9.73
C LYS A 43 7.86 -11.83 10.19
N GLY A 44 7.88 -13.01 9.56
CA GLY A 44 7.00 -14.13 9.93
C GLY A 44 5.63 -14.14 9.25
N LYS A 45 5.39 -13.28 8.26
CA LYS A 45 4.21 -13.40 7.37
C LYS A 45 4.42 -14.51 6.34
N THR A 46 3.34 -15.21 5.99
CA THR A 46 3.36 -16.29 4.99
C THR A 46 3.65 -15.78 3.58
N ILE A 47 3.22 -14.56 3.27
CA ILE A 47 3.46 -13.87 2.01
C ILE A 47 4.43 -12.73 2.28
N VAL A 48 5.55 -12.71 1.56
CA VAL A 48 6.56 -11.65 1.63
C VAL A 48 6.76 -11.11 0.21
N PRO A 49 6.50 -9.81 -0.03
CA PRO A 49 6.75 -9.21 -1.33
C PRO A 49 8.26 -9.19 -1.59
N LYS A 50 8.71 -9.68 -2.75
CA LYS A 50 10.13 -9.65 -3.13
C LYS A 50 10.54 -8.30 -3.70
N ALA A 51 9.60 -7.57 -4.29
CA ALA A 51 9.82 -6.28 -4.91
C ALA A 51 8.57 -5.40 -4.82
N ALA A 52 8.73 -4.08 -4.97
CA ALA A 52 7.61 -3.13 -5.00
C ALA A 52 6.60 -3.43 -6.12
N GLY A 53 7.02 -4.07 -7.22
CA GLY A 53 6.12 -4.49 -8.29
C GLY A 53 5.12 -5.57 -7.89
N GLU A 54 5.41 -6.36 -6.84
CA GLU A 54 4.49 -7.35 -6.29
C GLU A 54 3.51 -6.74 -5.28
N VAL A 55 3.65 -5.45 -4.98
CA VAL A 55 2.78 -4.73 -4.05
C VAL A 55 1.78 -3.89 -4.83
N LYS A 56 0.50 -4.06 -4.52
CA LYS A 56 -0.60 -3.21 -4.99
C LYS A 56 -1.14 -2.42 -3.80
N LEU A 57 -1.21 -1.11 -3.98
CA LEU A 57 -1.80 -0.20 -3.00
C LEU A 57 -3.21 0.14 -3.45
N ILE A 58 -4.16 0.08 -2.53
CA ILE A 58 -5.57 0.39 -2.77
C ILE A 58 -5.98 1.47 -1.78
N SER A 59 -6.47 2.60 -2.28
CA SER A 59 -7.03 3.68 -1.47
C SER A 59 -8.44 4.01 -1.94
N SER A 60 -9.39 4.07 -1.03
CA SER A 60 -10.81 4.40 -1.33
C SER A 60 -11.38 3.58 -2.51
N GLY A 61 -11.07 2.29 -2.57
CA GLY A 61 -11.52 1.38 -3.65
C GLY A 61 -10.77 1.51 -4.98
N LYS A 62 -9.76 2.38 -5.10
CA LYS A 62 -8.93 2.52 -6.32
C LYS A 62 -7.54 1.94 -6.11
N ILE A 63 -7.09 1.12 -7.06
CA ILE A 63 -5.69 0.68 -7.13
C ILE A 63 -4.82 1.87 -7.57
N LEU A 64 -3.78 2.15 -6.81
CA LEU A 64 -2.85 3.24 -7.05
C LEU A 64 -1.70 2.80 -7.97
N GLU A 65 -1.38 3.67 -8.94
CA GLU A 65 -0.31 3.47 -9.92
C GLU A 65 1.00 4.10 -9.45
N ASN A 66 2.14 3.46 -9.74
CA ASN A 66 3.46 3.88 -9.25
C ASN A 66 3.83 5.32 -9.65
N ASN A 67 3.38 5.76 -10.82
CA ASN A 67 3.69 7.07 -11.38
C ASN A 67 2.88 8.22 -10.75
N LYS A 68 1.88 7.91 -9.91
CA LYS A 68 1.06 8.92 -9.22
C LYS A 68 1.70 9.34 -7.91
N THR A 69 1.38 10.56 -7.49
CA THR A 69 1.78 11.10 -6.19
C THR A 69 0.69 10.91 -5.14
N VAL A 70 1.05 10.94 -3.86
CA VAL A 70 0.10 10.88 -2.74
C VAL A 70 -0.97 11.97 -2.85
N GLY A 71 -0.60 13.19 -3.26
CA GLY A 71 -1.53 14.29 -3.47
C GLY A 71 -2.57 14.01 -4.56
N GLN A 72 -2.19 13.28 -5.62
CA GLN A 72 -3.13 12.85 -6.67
C GLN A 72 -3.98 11.64 -6.27
N CYS A 73 -3.55 10.89 -5.25
CA CYS A 73 -4.28 9.75 -4.71
C CYS A 73 -5.28 10.17 -3.62
N LYS A 74 -5.14 11.37 -3.04
CA LYS A 74 -6.15 11.97 -2.18
C LYS A 74 -7.42 12.25 -2.99
N MET A 75 -8.53 11.64 -2.57
CA MET A 75 -9.82 11.84 -3.24
C MET A 75 -10.44 13.17 -2.80
N PRO A 76 -11.07 13.93 -3.71
CA PRO A 76 -11.62 15.26 -3.42
C PRO A 76 -12.75 15.27 -2.37
N PHE A 77 -13.33 14.11 -2.04
CA PHE A 77 -14.45 13.96 -1.10
C PHE A 77 -14.17 13.00 0.08
N GLY A 78 -12.92 12.53 0.25
CA GLY A 78 -12.62 11.40 1.13
C GLY A 78 -11.67 11.65 2.30
N ASP A 79 -11.08 12.84 2.43
CA ASP A 79 -10.11 13.14 3.50
C ASP A 79 -10.15 14.63 3.87
N SER A 80 -11.35 15.11 4.23
CA SER A 80 -11.54 16.48 4.76
C SER A 80 -11.20 16.59 6.26
N GLY A 81 -10.57 15.56 6.82
CA GLY A 81 -10.51 15.35 8.27
C GLY A 81 -9.11 15.30 8.86
N GLY A 82 -8.08 15.92 8.26
CA GLY A 82 -6.74 16.05 8.87
C GLY A 82 -6.18 14.77 9.50
N GLY A 83 -6.57 13.61 8.97
CA GLY A 83 -6.49 12.32 9.64
C GLY A 83 -5.50 11.37 8.96
N VAL A 84 -5.27 10.22 9.59
CA VAL A 84 -4.39 9.19 9.03
C VAL A 84 -5.09 8.50 7.86
N VAL A 85 -4.53 8.63 6.66
CA VAL A 85 -4.98 7.96 5.44
C VAL A 85 -4.68 6.46 5.54
N ILE A 86 -5.71 5.64 5.32
CA ILE A 86 -5.57 4.17 5.34
C ILE A 86 -5.47 3.66 3.91
N MET A 87 -4.36 3.00 3.59
CA MET A 87 -4.18 2.32 2.31
C MET A 87 -4.12 0.81 2.53
N HIS A 88 -4.89 0.05 1.76
CA HIS A 88 -4.86 -1.41 1.79
C HIS A 88 -3.72 -1.92 0.91
N VAL A 89 -2.96 -2.87 1.44
CA VAL A 89 -1.84 -3.51 0.77
C VAL A 89 -2.23 -4.89 0.34
N VAL A 90 -2.09 -5.15 -0.95
CA VAL A 90 -2.27 -6.48 -1.53
C VAL A 90 -0.94 -6.91 -2.13
N VAL A 91 -0.41 -8.04 -1.65
CA VAL A 91 0.78 -8.65 -2.24
C VAL A 91 0.32 -9.64 -3.30
N GLN A 92 0.64 -9.36 -4.55
CA GLN A 92 0.43 -10.24 -5.69
C GLN A 92 1.78 -10.66 -6.25
N PRO A 93 2.29 -11.85 -5.87
CA PRO A 93 3.52 -12.40 -6.41
C PRO A 93 3.43 -12.52 -7.93
N SER A 94 4.48 -12.11 -8.63
CA SER A 94 4.55 -12.30 -10.08
C SER A 94 4.95 -13.75 -10.38
N LEU A 95 4.23 -14.42 -11.28
CA LEU A 95 4.42 -15.84 -11.67
C LEU A 95 5.71 -16.11 -12.46
N ALA A 96 6.77 -15.33 -12.27
CA ALA A 96 8.01 -15.47 -13.02
C ALA A 96 9.02 -16.39 -12.29
N LYS A 97 8.96 -17.69 -12.67
CA LYS A 97 9.99 -18.74 -12.58
C LYS A 97 10.79 -18.89 -11.27
N SER A 98 10.40 -19.83 -10.42
CA SER A 98 11.18 -21.03 -10.04
C SER A 98 10.57 -21.78 -8.84
N LYS A 99 10.83 -23.09 -8.81
CA LYS A 99 10.32 -24.17 -7.94
C LYS A 99 9.97 -23.80 -6.48
N THR A 100 8.89 -24.46 -6.04
CA THR A 100 8.44 -24.71 -4.65
C THR A 100 7.49 -23.68 -4.04
N GLY A 101 6.23 -24.11 -3.89
CA GLY A 101 5.23 -23.48 -3.03
C GLY A 101 4.18 -22.70 -3.79
N ASP A 102 3.15 -23.41 -4.27
CA ASP A 102 1.86 -22.82 -4.62
C ASP A 102 1.33 -22.03 -3.40
N LEU A 103 1.51 -20.71 -3.42
CA LEU A 103 0.77 -19.79 -2.57
C LEU A 103 -0.16 -19.02 -3.50
N ARG A 104 -1.19 -19.72 -4.01
CA ARG A 104 -2.44 -19.10 -4.46
C ARG A 104 -3.14 -18.44 -3.27
N CYS A 105 -2.51 -17.44 -2.65
CA CYS A 105 -3.23 -16.47 -1.85
C CYS A 105 -3.87 -15.49 -2.82
N ARG A 106 -4.92 -15.98 -3.49
CA ARG A 106 -5.97 -15.15 -4.06
C ARG A 106 -6.64 -14.49 -2.86
N LEU A 107 -6.03 -13.42 -2.36
CA LEU A 107 -6.63 -12.54 -1.37
C LEU A 107 -7.88 -11.98 -2.04
N ARG A 108 -9.00 -12.69 -1.84
CA ARG A 108 -10.34 -12.23 -2.16
C ARG A 108 -10.56 -11.02 -1.26
N PHE A 109 -10.27 -9.85 -1.80
CA PHE A 109 -10.70 -8.57 -1.24
C PHE A 109 -12.18 -8.28 -1.59
N ASP A 110 -12.97 -9.34 -1.80
CA ASP A 110 -14.37 -9.26 -2.23
C ASP A 110 -15.35 -9.46 -1.05
N GLU A 111 -14.85 -9.67 0.16
CA GLU A 111 -15.70 -10.00 1.31
C GLU A 111 -15.38 -9.17 2.56
N CYS A 112 -15.43 -7.85 2.40
CA CYS A 112 -15.78 -6.94 3.50
C CYS A 112 -16.74 -5.89 2.94
N CYS A 113 -18.03 -6.19 3.14
CA CYS A 113 -19.14 -5.24 3.09
C CYS A 113 -18.90 -4.05 4.03
#